data_AF-A0A5D2C3C7-F1
#
_entry.id   AF-A0A5D2C3C7-F1
#
_cell.length_a   1.000
_cell.length_b   1.000
_cell.length_c   1.000
_cell.angle_alpha   90.00
_cell.angle_beta   90.00
_cell.angle_gamma   90.00
#
_symmetry.space_group_name_H-M   'P 1'
#
loop_
_entity.id
_entity.type
_entity.pdbx_description
1 polymer ?
#
loop_
_entity_poly.entity_id
_entity_poly.type
_entity_poly.pdbx_seq_one_letter_code
_entity_poly.pdbx_strand_id
1 'polypeptide(L)'
;MAPTIGEQASTLLVRKIPIADPTRVFLGDVIVLKDPDNSENHLVRRLAATEGYEMVSKDEKDEPFVLEKDQCWVLADNDKLKPKEAKDSRLFGPVSMTDIVGRVIYSLRTAVDHGPVLNSHYSMRKDSSLLEIELDVNDMMKNHKA
;
A
#
# COMPACT_ATOMS: atom_id res chain seq x y z
N MET A 1 -6.82 6.19 2.21
CA MET A 1 -6.75 5.26 1.06
C MET A 1 -8.10 5.07 0.35
N ALA A 2 -9.08 5.95 0.57
CA ALA A 2 -10.33 5.93 -0.19
C ALA A 2 -10.05 6.27 -1.68
N PRO A 3 -10.79 5.68 -2.63
CA PRO A 3 -11.90 4.76 -2.43
C PRO A 3 -11.48 3.30 -2.17
N THR A 4 -10.23 2.92 -2.44
CA THR A 4 -9.76 1.53 -2.36
C THR A 4 -9.93 0.90 -0.98
N ILE A 5 -9.62 1.65 0.07
CA ILE A 5 -9.95 1.33 1.46
C ILE A 5 -10.80 2.48 1.96
N GLY A 6 -11.98 2.17 2.52
CA GLY A 6 -12.96 3.16 2.93
C GLY A 6 -12.42 4.27 3.82
N GLU A 7 -13.16 5.38 3.90
CA GLU A 7 -12.85 6.49 4.82
C GLU A 7 -13.03 6.09 6.30
N GLN A 8 -13.88 5.10 6.56
CA GLN A 8 -14.10 4.53 7.88
C GLN A 8 -13.05 3.46 8.21
N ALA A 9 -12.88 3.20 9.51
CA ALA A 9 -12.01 2.11 10.00
C ALA A 9 -12.35 0.78 9.30
N SER A 10 -11.33 0.07 8.87
CA SER A 10 -11.44 -1.22 8.17
C SER A 10 -10.39 -2.18 8.72
N THR A 11 -10.75 -3.45 8.87
CA THR A 11 -9.79 -4.53 9.12
C THR A 11 -9.18 -4.98 7.80
N LEU A 12 -7.85 -5.09 7.75
CA LEU A 12 -7.12 -5.47 6.55
C LEU A 12 -6.48 -6.84 6.72
N LEU A 13 -6.63 -7.72 5.72
CA LEU A 13 -5.81 -8.92 5.60
C LEU A 13 -4.54 -8.58 4.83
N VAL A 14 -3.40 -8.80 5.47
CA VAL A 14 -2.09 -8.43 4.93
C VAL A 14 -1.28 -9.70 4.68
N ARG A 15 -0.94 -9.96 3.41
CA ARG A 15 0.04 -10.97 3.05
C ARG A 15 1.43 -10.44 3.39
N LYS A 16 2.08 -11.03 4.39
CA LYS A 16 3.44 -10.68 4.78
C LYS A 16 4.42 -10.94 3.62
N ILE A 17 5.34 -10.01 3.40
CA ILE A 17 6.40 -10.12 2.39
C ILE A 17 7.74 -10.00 3.11
N PRO A 18 8.41 -11.12 3.45
CA PRO A 18 9.63 -11.09 4.26
C PRO A 18 10.80 -10.33 3.63
N ILE A 19 10.89 -10.37 2.29
CA ILE A 19 11.89 -9.67 1.51
C ILE A 19 11.14 -8.96 0.38
N ALA A 20 10.88 -7.67 0.57
CA ALA A 20 10.26 -6.84 -0.43
C ALA A 20 11.31 -6.40 -1.46
N ASP A 21 11.17 -6.93 -2.67
CA ASP A 21 11.98 -6.58 -3.84
C ASP A 21 11.07 -6.49 -5.08
N PRO A 22 11.58 -5.98 -6.22
CA PRO A 22 10.81 -5.83 -7.45
C PRO A 22 10.23 -7.14 -8.04
N THR A 23 10.57 -8.31 -7.51
CA THR A 23 9.99 -9.61 -7.94
C THR A 23 8.78 -10.04 -7.11
N ARG A 24 8.58 -9.41 -5.95
CA ARG A 24 7.53 -9.77 -4.98
C ARG A 24 6.49 -8.68 -4.76
N VAL A 25 6.85 -7.42 -4.98
CA VAL A 25 5.97 -6.26 -4.90
C VAL A 25 5.96 -5.56 -6.26
N PHE A 26 4.77 -5.24 -6.78
CA PHE A 26 4.62 -4.69 -8.12
C PHE A 26 3.90 -3.35 -8.09
N LEU A 27 4.16 -2.52 -9.10
CA LEU A 27 3.47 -1.23 -9.25
C LEU A 27 1.96 -1.41 -9.22
N GLY A 28 1.29 -0.56 -8.45
CA GLY A 28 -0.13 -0.64 -8.17
C GLY A 28 -0.49 -1.55 -7.00
N ASP A 29 0.45 -2.23 -6.34
CA ASP A 29 0.15 -2.93 -5.09
C ASP A 29 -0.16 -1.94 -3.95
N VAL A 30 -1.17 -2.24 -3.16
CA VAL A 30 -1.45 -1.57 -1.89
C VAL A 30 -0.65 -2.28 -0.80
N ILE A 31 0.30 -1.57 -0.22
CA ILE A 31 1.28 -2.12 0.71
C ILE A 31 1.13 -1.51 2.10
N VAL A 32 1.48 -2.32 3.10
CA VAL A 32 1.76 -1.85 4.45
C VAL A 32 3.26 -1.62 4.53
N LEU A 33 3.66 -0.43 4.97
CA LEU A 33 5.05 -0.06 5.20
C LEU A 33 5.20 0.56 6.58
N LYS A 34 6.41 0.50 7.14
CA LYS A 34 6.74 1.28 8.34
C LYS A 34 6.63 2.77 8.04
N ASP A 35 6.17 3.53 9.01
CA ASP A 35 6.10 4.99 8.90
C ASP A 35 7.53 5.56 8.98
N PRO A 36 8.00 6.34 7.97
CA PRO A 36 9.34 6.91 7.96
C PRO A 36 9.64 7.82 9.16
N ASP A 37 8.61 8.46 9.73
CA ASP A 37 8.77 9.34 10.89
C ASP A 37 8.78 8.57 12.22
N ASN A 38 8.18 7.37 12.26
CA ASN A 38 8.07 6.54 13.46
C ASN A 38 7.93 5.07 13.10
N SER A 39 9.02 4.30 13.19
CA SER A 39 9.06 2.89 12.81
C SER A 39 8.15 1.95 13.60
N GLU A 40 7.61 2.37 14.75
CA GLU A 40 6.61 1.61 15.51
C GLU A 40 5.21 1.68 14.87
N ASN A 41 4.99 2.67 13.99
CA ASN A 41 3.76 2.87 13.25
C ASN A 41 3.84 2.32 11.82
N HIS A 42 2.67 2.12 11.24
CA HIS A 42 2.53 1.61 9.88
C HIS A 42 1.64 2.54 9.04
N LEU A 43 1.98 2.64 7.76
CA LEU A 43 1.19 3.31 6.74
C LEU A 43 0.65 2.28 5.75
N VAL A 44 -0.48 2.60 5.11
CA VAL A 44 -1.02 1.83 3.98
C VAL A 44 -1.03 2.73 2.75
N ARG A 45 -0.25 2.41 1.73
CA ARG A 45 -0.12 3.25 0.52
C ARG A 45 -0.04 2.39 -0.73
N ARG A 46 -0.29 2.99 -1.90
CA ARG A 46 -0.10 2.33 -3.19
C ARG A 46 1.32 2.56 -3.69
N LEU A 47 1.97 1.48 -4.10
CA LEU A 47 3.27 1.53 -4.75
C LEU A 47 3.12 2.15 -6.16
N ALA A 48 3.73 3.31 -6.38
CA ALA A 48 3.59 4.09 -7.60
C ALA A 48 4.82 4.01 -8.51
N ALA A 49 6.01 3.87 -7.92
CA ALA A 49 7.26 3.69 -8.66
C ALA A 49 8.30 2.94 -7.80
N THR A 50 9.30 2.34 -8.44
CA THR A 50 10.42 1.64 -7.81
C THR A 50 11.74 2.13 -8.41
N GLU A 51 12.86 1.66 -7.87
CA GLU A 51 14.22 1.86 -8.41
C GLU A 51 14.28 2.01 -9.94
N GLY A 52 15.03 3.02 -10.39
CA GLY A 52 15.27 3.32 -11.81
C GLY A 52 14.19 4.16 -12.48
N TYR A 53 13.04 4.38 -11.83
CA TYR A 53 12.04 5.31 -12.34
C TYR A 53 12.49 6.76 -12.14
N GLU A 54 12.36 7.57 -13.20
CA GLU A 54 12.48 9.01 -13.11
C GLU A 54 11.17 9.62 -12.60
N MET A 55 11.27 10.38 -11.52
CA MET A 55 10.18 11.09 -10.88
C MET A 55 10.15 12.51 -11.44
N VAL A 56 9.03 12.88 -12.05
CA VAL A 56 8.82 14.20 -12.67
C VAL A 56 7.61 14.86 -12.03
N SER A 57 7.78 16.11 -11.59
CA SER A 57 6.69 16.91 -11.05
C SER A 57 5.96 17.69 -12.15
N LYS A 58 4.72 18.10 -11.86
CA LYS A 58 4.02 19.10 -12.68
C LYS A 58 4.41 20.54 -12.31
N ASP A 59 5.04 20.73 -11.15
CA ASP A 59 5.63 22.01 -10.80
C ASP A 59 7.01 22.10 -11.46
N GLU A 60 7.20 23.07 -12.35
CA GLU A 60 8.44 23.29 -13.10
C GLU A 60 9.63 23.64 -12.18
N LYS A 61 9.37 24.00 -10.92
CA LYS A 61 10.41 24.30 -9.92
C LYS A 61 11.00 23.05 -9.27
N ASP A 62 10.28 21.94 -9.31
CA ASP A 62 10.77 20.69 -8.74
C ASP A 62 11.70 20.01 -9.75
N GLU A 63 12.94 19.77 -9.34
CA GLU A 63 13.92 19.08 -10.18
C GLU A 63 13.56 17.59 -10.31
N PRO A 64 13.57 17.02 -11.53
CA PRO A 64 13.45 15.58 -11.71
C PRO A 64 14.57 14.83 -11.02
N PHE A 65 14.26 13.64 -10.52
CA PHE A 65 15.25 12.74 -9.91
C PHE A 65 14.92 11.29 -10.22
N VAL A 66 15.92 10.41 -10.19
CA VAL A 66 15.74 8.97 -10.39
C VAL A 66 15.71 8.29 -9.03
N LEU A 67 14.77 7.37 -8.84
CA LEU A 67 14.74 6.52 -7.64
C LEU A 67 15.99 5.65 -7.59
N GLU A 68 16.75 5.78 -6.52
CA GLU A 68 17.97 5.01 -6.31
C GLU A 68 17.66 3.54 -6.03
N LYS A 69 18.74 2.76 -5.87
CA LYS A 69 18.64 1.36 -5.50
C LYS A 69 17.84 1.19 -4.20
N ASP A 70 16.95 0.20 -4.19
CA ASP A 70 16.10 -0.14 -3.05
C ASP A 70 15.11 0.98 -2.64
N GLN A 71 14.97 2.05 -3.43
CA GLN A 71 13.97 3.09 -3.19
C GLN A 71 12.65 2.79 -3.91
N CYS A 72 11.55 3.25 -3.30
CA CYS A 72 10.26 3.28 -3.94
C CYS A 72 9.49 4.56 -3.63
N TRP A 73 8.49 4.84 -4.47
CA TRP A 73 7.58 5.95 -4.32
C TRP A 73 6.19 5.44 -4.02
N VAL A 74 5.56 5.96 -2.96
CA VAL A 74 4.24 5.52 -2.52
C VAL A 74 3.27 6.70 -2.47
N LEU A 75 2.01 6.44 -2.84
CA LEU A 75 0.95 7.44 -2.89
C LEU A 75 -0.29 6.98 -2.14
N ALA A 76 -1.03 7.94 -1.58
CA ALA A 76 -2.38 7.67 -1.13
C ALA A 76 -3.37 7.71 -2.32
N ASP A 77 -4.29 6.76 -2.38
CA ASP A 77 -5.32 6.71 -3.44
C ASP A 77 -6.37 7.83 -3.34
N ASN A 78 -6.43 8.52 -2.20
CA ASN A 78 -7.41 9.58 -2.00
C ASN A 78 -6.89 10.89 -2.59
N ASP A 79 -7.24 11.15 -3.84
CA ASP A 79 -6.85 12.35 -4.59
C ASP A 79 -7.33 13.67 -3.96
N LYS A 80 -8.29 13.62 -3.03
CA LYS A 80 -8.77 14.81 -2.30
C LYS A 80 -7.81 15.24 -1.18
N LEU A 81 -6.93 14.36 -0.72
CA LEU A 81 -6.00 14.66 0.36
C LEU A 81 -4.81 15.47 -0.15
N LYS A 82 -4.49 16.55 0.55
CA LYS A 82 -3.23 17.28 0.31
C LYS A 82 -2.05 16.45 0.82
N PRO A 83 -0.81 16.66 0.33
CA PRO A 83 0.35 15.87 0.74
C PRO A 83 0.55 15.75 2.26
N LYS A 84 0.33 16.84 3.01
CA LYS A 84 0.42 16.85 4.48
C LYS A 84 -0.60 15.94 5.17
N GLU A 85 -1.77 15.75 4.57
CA GLU A 85 -2.85 14.89 5.10
C GLU A 85 -2.69 13.45 4.59
N ALA A 86 -2.26 13.31 3.33
CA ALA A 86 -2.01 12.02 2.70
C ALA A 86 -0.86 11.28 3.36
N LYS A 87 0.15 11.99 3.90
CA LYS A 87 1.39 11.43 4.48
C LYS A 87 1.93 10.31 3.59
N ASP A 88 2.38 10.69 2.40
CA ASP A 88 2.95 9.79 1.39
C ASP A 88 4.25 10.38 0.83
N SER A 89 4.82 9.78 -0.22
CA SER A 89 6.14 10.20 -0.73
C SER A 89 6.20 11.65 -1.20
N ARG A 90 5.05 12.29 -1.50
CA ARG A 90 5.02 13.73 -1.80
C ARG A 90 5.40 14.60 -0.59
N LEU A 91 5.33 14.05 0.62
CA LEU A 91 5.69 14.73 1.87
C LEU A 91 7.10 14.35 2.35
N PHE A 92 7.42 13.05 2.38
CA PHE A 92 8.66 12.55 2.98
C PHE A 92 9.70 12.06 1.96
N GLY A 93 9.40 12.10 0.66
CA GLY A 93 10.28 11.63 -0.40
C GLY A 93 10.22 10.11 -0.64
N PRO A 94 11.24 9.54 -1.31
CA PRO A 94 11.36 8.10 -1.50
C PRO A 94 11.49 7.35 -0.16
N VAL A 95 11.02 6.12 -0.12
CA VAL A 95 11.16 5.23 1.05
C VAL A 95 11.88 3.95 0.66
N SER A 96 12.47 3.27 1.64
CA SER A 96 13.14 2.00 1.40
C SER A 96 12.12 0.90 1.11
N MET A 97 12.36 0.08 0.09
CA MET A 97 11.60 -1.14 -0.14
C MET A 97 11.68 -2.09 1.06
N THR A 98 12.76 -2.03 1.85
CA THR A 98 12.91 -2.87 3.06
C THR A 98 11.92 -2.52 4.16
N ASP A 99 11.31 -1.34 4.12
CA ASP A 99 10.29 -0.91 5.09
C ASP A 99 8.90 -1.47 4.77
N ILE A 100 8.74 -2.10 3.60
CA ILE A 100 7.50 -2.79 3.22
C ILE A 100 7.35 -4.05 4.06
N VAL A 101 6.25 -4.11 4.82
CA VAL A 101 5.89 -5.23 5.70
C VAL A 101 5.11 -6.30 4.94
N GLY A 102 4.23 -5.88 4.04
CA GLY A 102 3.37 -6.79 3.30
C GLY A 102 2.41 -6.08 2.36
N ARG A 103 1.61 -6.87 1.65
CA ARG A 103 0.59 -6.40 0.72
C ARG A 103 -0.80 -6.60 1.31
N VAL A 104 -1.65 -5.59 1.18
CA VAL A 104 -3.06 -5.67 1.56
C VAL A 104 -3.81 -6.43 0.48
N ILE A 105 -4.37 -7.60 0.82
CA ILE A 105 -5.04 -8.48 -0.16
C ILE A 105 -6.56 -8.50 0.02
N TYR A 106 -7.07 -8.13 1.20
CA TYR A 106 -8.50 -8.08 1.50
C TYR A 106 -8.81 -6.96 2.49
N SER A 107 -9.99 -6.35 2.35
CA SER A 107 -10.48 -5.29 3.23
C SER A 107 -11.86 -5.66 3.75
N LEU A 108 -12.07 -5.49 5.05
CA LEU A 108 -13.33 -5.73 5.74
C LEU A 108 -13.73 -4.47 6.51
N ARG A 109 -14.80 -3.81 6.06
CA ARG A 109 -15.40 -2.67 6.76
C ARG A 109 -16.63 -3.08 7.56
N THR A 110 -17.51 -3.85 6.95
CA THR A 110 -18.69 -4.43 7.62
C THR A 110 -18.92 -5.85 7.10
N ALA A 111 -19.89 -6.57 7.68
CA ALA A 111 -20.30 -7.89 7.21
C ALA A 111 -20.90 -7.91 5.79
N VAL A 112 -21.21 -6.74 5.21
CA VAL A 112 -21.76 -6.61 3.85
C VAL A 112 -20.94 -5.70 2.94
N ASP A 113 -19.91 -5.04 3.49
CA ASP A 113 -18.98 -4.15 2.78
C ASP A 113 -17.55 -4.63 3.05
N HIS A 114 -17.17 -5.66 2.30
CA HIS A 114 -15.86 -6.28 2.37
C HIS A 114 -15.51 -6.94 1.02
N GLY A 115 -14.22 -7.13 0.75
CA GLY A 115 -13.79 -7.74 -0.50
C GLY A 115 -12.28 -7.67 -0.74
N PRO A 116 -11.81 -8.31 -1.84
CA PRO A 116 -10.42 -8.23 -2.27
C PRO A 116 -10.01 -6.79 -2.57
N VAL A 117 -8.78 -6.44 -2.20
CA VAL A 117 -8.21 -5.13 -2.55
C VAL A 117 -7.63 -5.18 -3.96
N LEU A 118 -7.98 -4.17 -4.77
CA LEU A 118 -7.47 -4.05 -6.14
C LEU A 118 -5.98 -3.67 -6.11
N ASN A 119 -5.15 -4.67 -6.41
CA ASN A 119 -3.71 -4.59 -6.52
C ASN A 119 -3.26 -4.70 -7.99
N SER A 120 -1.96 -4.79 -8.24
CA SER A 120 -1.46 -5.12 -9.58
C SER A 120 -2.03 -6.45 -10.09
N HIS A 121 -2.19 -6.59 -11.40
CA HIS A 121 -2.68 -7.83 -12.01
C HIS A 121 -1.83 -9.05 -11.65
N TYR A 122 -0.50 -8.88 -11.51
CA TYR A 122 0.40 -9.96 -11.09
C TYR A 122 0.13 -10.39 -9.65
N SER A 123 -0.02 -9.45 -8.72
CA SER A 123 -0.32 -9.74 -7.32
C SER A 123 -1.68 -10.37 -7.14
N MET A 124 -2.72 -9.81 -7.80
CA MET A 124 -4.06 -10.39 -7.75
C MET A 124 -4.09 -11.85 -8.20
N ARG A 125 -3.39 -12.17 -9.29
CA ARG A 125 -3.27 -13.56 -9.77
C ARG A 125 -2.56 -14.45 -8.75
N LYS A 126 -1.48 -13.97 -8.12
CA LYS A 126 -0.71 -14.73 -7.12
C LYS A 126 -1.51 -14.95 -5.82
N ASP A 127 -2.36 -14.00 -5.45
CA ASP A 127 -3.05 -14.01 -4.15
C ASP A 127 -4.46 -14.62 -4.22
N SER A 128 -5.06 -14.78 -5.41
CA SER A 128 -6.42 -15.34 -5.58
C SER A 128 -6.57 -16.72 -4.94
N SER A 129 -5.67 -17.65 -5.27
CA SER A 129 -5.72 -19.02 -4.72
C SER A 129 -5.54 -19.07 -3.20
N LEU A 130 -4.79 -18.13 -2.62
CA LEU A 130 -4.66 -18.06 -1.17
C LEU A 130 -5.92 -17.50 -0.52
N LEU A 131 -6.53 -16.47 -1.11
CA LEU A 131 -7.80 -15.94 -0.60
C LEU A 131 -8.90 -17.02 -0.64
N GLU A 132 -8.92 -17.87 -1.66
CA GLU A 132 -9.91 -18.97 -1.75
C GLU A 132 -9.76 -20.02 -0.64
N ILE A 133 -8.55 -20.20 -0.09
CA ILE A 133 -8.24 -21.29 0.85
C ILE A 133 -8.10 -20.77 2.30
N GLU A 134 -7.47 -19.61 2.49
CA GLU A 134 -7.05 -19.11 3.80
C GLU A 134 -7.95 -18.01 4.36
N LEU A 135 -8.80 -17.38 3.54
CA LEU A 135 -9.66 -16.30 4.01
C LEU A 135 -10.78 -16.84 4.92
N ASP A 136 -10.70 -16.49 6.20
CA ASP A 136 -11.81 -16.65 7.15
C ASP A 136 -12.40 -15.28 7.49
N VAL A 137 -13.49 -14.93 6.80
CA VAL A 137 -14.20 -13.66 7.03
C VAL A 137 -14.81 -13.60 8.44
N ASN A 138 -15.24 -14.73 9.01
CA ASN A 138 -15.82 -14.76 10.35
C ASN A 138 -14.75 -14.46 11.40
N ASP A 139 -13.55 -14.98 11.24
CA ASP A 139 -12.42 -14.66 12.12
C ASP A 139 -12.02 -13.18 12.00
N MET A 140 -11.96 -12.65 10.77
CA MET A 140 -11.72 -11.21 10.56
C MET A 140 -12.77 -10.32 11.24
N MET A 141 -14.05 -10.70 11.18
CA MET A 141 -15.15 -9.98 11.84
C MET A 141 -15.03 -10.00 13.37
N LYS A 142 -14.63 -11.12 13.97
CA LYS A 142 -14.42 -11.21 15.45
C LYS A 142 -13.33 -10.25 15.93
N ASN A 143 -12.31 -10.04 15.08
CA ASN A 143 -11.17 -9.17 15.38
C ASN A 143 -11.39 -7.72 14.92
N HIS A 144 -12.51 -7.41 14.25
CA HIS A 144 -12.81 -6.07 13.80
C HIS A 144 -13.11 -5.14 14.97
N LYS A 145 -12.36 -4.03 15.04
CA LYS A 145 -12.57 -2.96 16.00
C LYS A 145 -13.19 -1.78 15.25
N ALA A 146 -14.48 -1.58 15.45
CA ALA A 146 -15.24 -0.44 14.92
C ALA A 146 -14.92 0.83 15.71
#